data_AF-A0A7S1D1A4-F1
#
_entry.id   AF-A0A7S1D1A4-F1
#
_cell.length_a   1.000
_cell.length_b   1.000
_cell.length_c   1.000
_cell.angle_alpha   90.00
_cell.angle_beta   90.00
_cell.angle_gamma   90.00
#
_symmetry.space_group_name_H-M   'P 1'
#
loop_
_entity.id
_entity.type
_entity.pdbx_description
1 polymer ?
#
loop_
_entity_poly.entity_id
_entity_poly.type
_entity_poly.pdbx_seq_one_letter_code
_entity_poly.pdbx_strand_id
1 'polypeptide(L)'
;GTVRFILTDVRSESTTESIYFDAQRQWFYNELRLAAAADADYDFVVWVSTKPWIGPDAPGEDGWRGHVHDRQELSTLISTLFATKQNLLVLAGDAHMTGFDDGRNTYYGNRNLTTTTTNTRSFPILHSGPLDRLGSVKGGPFSDGCHATRYERNHHYSTIQFQLQQQQLQQQL
;
A
#
# COMPACT_ATOMS: atom_id res chain seq x y z
N GLY A 1 8.48 17.95 9.43
CA GLY A 1 8.32 16.72 10.24
C GLY A 1 8.95 15.57 9.50
N THR A 2 9.25 14.47 10.19
CA THR A 2 9.96 13.30 9.61
C THR A 2 9.03 12.26 8.98
N VAL A 3 7.71 12.52 8.96
CA VAL A 3 6.73 11.68 8.26
C VAL A 3 6.23 12.40 7.01
N ARG A 4 6.36 11.76 5.84
CA ARG A 4 5.83 12.25 4.56
C ARG A 4 4.54 11.53 4.19
N PHE A 5 3.46 12.28 3.98
CA PHE A 5 2.22 11.74 3.44
C PHE A 5 2.12 12.03 1.94
N ILE A 6 1.79 11.01 1.15
CA ILE A 6 1.53 11.10 -0.28
C ILE A 6 0.09 10.61 -0.51
N LEU A 7 -0.79 11.49 -0.97
CA LEU A 7 -2.20 11.18 -1.20
C LEU A 7 -2.46 11.20 -2.71
N THR A 8 -2.91 10.08 -3.25
CA THR A 8 -3.23 9.97 -4.69
C THR A 8 -4.74 9.89 -4.89
N ASP A 9 -5.26 10.63 -5.86
CA ASP A 9 -6.63 10.45 -6.33
C ASP A 9 -6.65 9.39 -7.43
N VAL A 10 -7.04 8.17 -7.06
CA VAL A 10 -7.17 7.00 -7.96
C VAL A 10 -8.60 6.78 -8.43
N ARG A 11 -9.43 7.84 -8.42
CA ARG A 11 -10.84 7.80 -8.77
C ARG A 11 -11.16 8.70 -9.95
N SER A 12 -10.86 10.00 -9.85
CA SER A 12 -11.42 11.00 -10.77
C SER A 12 -11.04 10.78 -12.23
N GLU A 13 -9.81 10.31 -12.49
CA GLU A 13 -9.27 10.09 -13.84
C GLU A 13 -9.02 8.60 -14.14
N SER A 14 -9.59 7.69 -13.33
CA SER A 14 -9.45 6.25 -13.56
C SER A 14 -10.31 5.83 -14.75
N THR A 15 -9.70 5.13 -15.70
CA THR A 15 -10.38 4.47 -16.82
C THR A 15 -10.40 2.96 -16.61
N THR A 16 -10.91 2.20 -17.57
CA THR A 16 -10.82 0.73 -17.54
C THR A 16 -9.38 0.21 -17.72
N GLU A 17 -8.49 1.03 -18.26
CA GLU A 17 -7.11 0.64 -18.60
C GLU A 17 -6.07 1.24 -17.66
N SER A 18 -6.32 2.44 -17.12
CA SER A 18 -5.38 3.19 -16.29
C SER A 18 -6.01 3.69 -15.01
N ILE A 19 -5.31 3.53 -13.88
CA ILE A 19 -5.81 3.92 -12.56
C ILE A 19 -5.61 5.40 -12.25
N TYR A 20 -4.64 6.02 -12.93
CA TYR A 20 -4.32 7.44 -12.85
C TYR A 20 -4.07 8.02 -14.25
N PHE A 21 -4.27 9.34 -14.39
CA PHE A 21 -3.79 10.07 -15.56
C PHE A 21 -2.26 10.19 -15.55
N ASP A 22 -1.65 10.32 -16.73
CA ASP A 22 -0.19 10.33 -16.91
C ASP A 22 0.52 11.37 -16.01
N ALA A 23 -0.05 12.57 -15.88
CA ALA A 23 0.52 13.63 -15.05
C ALA A 23 0.56 13.23 -13.56
N GLN A 24 -0.51 12.61 -13.04
CA GLN A 24 -0.54 12.15 -11.65
C GLN A 24 0.40 10.95 -11.46
N ARG A 25 0.46 10.02 -12.42
CA ARG A 25 1.42 8.90 -12.37
C ARG A 25 2.85 9.41 -12.27
N GLN A 26 3.24 10.33 -13.16
CA GLN A 26 4.59 10.89 -13.17
C GLN A 26 4.89 11.66 -11.89
N TRP A 27 3.96 12.49 -11.43
CA TRP A 27 4.07 13.19 -10.15
C TRP A 27 4.27 12.19 -9.00
N PHE A 28 3.39 11.21 -8.88
CA PHE A 28 3.43 10.23 -7.79
C PHE A 28 4.73 9.43 -7.79
N TYR A 29 5.20 8.98 -8.96
CA TYR A 29 6.46 8.25 -9.07
C TYR A 29 7.64 9.13 -8.68
N ASN A 30 7.61 10.43 -8.98
CA ASN A 30 8.63 11.37 -8.54
C ASN A 30 8.58 11.60 -7.03
N GLU A 31 7.39 11.72 -6.44
CA GLU A 31 7.23 11.82 -4.99
C GLU A 31 7.81 10.60 -4.26
N LEU A 32 7.58 9.39 -4.77
CA LEU A 32 8.18 8.17 -4.24
C LEU A 32 9.71 8.18 -4.35
N ARG A 33 10.27 8.61 -5.49
CA ARG A 33 11.73 8.73 -5.67
C ARG A 33 12.35 9.73 -4.72
N LEU A 34 11.72 10.91 -4.56
CA LEU A 34 12.17 11.93 -3.61
C LEU A 34 12.11 11.42 -2.17
N ALA A 35 11.07 10.68 -1.80
CA ALA A 35 10.93 10.13 -0.46
C ALA A 35 11.93 8.99 -0.17
N ALA A 36 12.29 8.21 -1.18
CA ALA A 36 13.22 7.09 -1.08
C ALA A 36 14.70 7.50 -1.26
N ALA A 37 14.99 8.72 -1.75
CA ALA A 37 16.33 9.19 -2.02
C ALA A 37 17.24 9.05 -0.78
N ALA A 38 18.53 8.76 -0.99
CA ALA A 38 19.47 8.46 0.10
C ALA A 38 19.58 9.62 1.11
N ASP A 39 19.51 10.85 0.63
CA ASP A 39 19.55 12.10 1.39
C ASP A 39 18.18 12.53 1.97
N ALA A 40 17.10 11.80 1.68
CA ALA A 40 15.79 12.09 2.25
C ALA A 40 15.71 11.70 3.74
N ASP A 41 15.40 12.68 4.59
CA ASP A 41 15.33 12.55 6.05
C ASP A 41 13.89 12.26 6.53
N TYR A 42 13.31 11.14 6.03
CA TYR A 42 12.00 10.68 6.45
C TYR A 42 12.11 9.38 7.26
N ASP A 43 11.61 9.42 8.48
CA ASP A 43 11.41 8.25 9.34
C ASP A 43 10.34 7.33 8.77
N PHE A 44 9.25 7.92 8.23
CA PHE A 44 8.16 7.18 7.61
C PHE A 44 7.63 7.89 6.38
N VAL A 45 7.25 7.09 5.39
CA VAL A 45 6.51 7.53 4.21
C VAL A 45 5.16 6.82 4.26
N VAL A 46 4.08 7.57 4.13
CA VAL A 46 2.72 7.05 4.16
C VAL A 46 2.05 7.37 2.83
N TRP A 47 1.75 6.34 2.04
CA TRP A 47 0.95 6.50 0.84
C TRP A 47 -0.51 6.16 1.14
N VAL A 48 -1.42 7.06 0.79
CA VAL A 48 -2.87 6.86 0.96
C VAL A 48 -3.52 6.59 -0.39
N SER A 49 -4.18 5.44 -0.53
CA SER A 49 -4.87 4.99 -1.74
C SER A 49 -6.30 4.56 -1.44
N THR A 50 -7.27 5.02 -2.24
CA THR A 50 -8.70 4.74 -1.97
C THR A 50 -9.23 3.46 -2.63
N LYS A 51 -8.36 2.58 -3.15
CA LYS A 51 -8.75 1.36 -3.87
C LYS A 51 -8.08 0.11 -3.27
N PRO A 52 -8.76 -1.06 -3.24
CA PRO A 52 -8.17 -2.32 -2.76
C PRO A 52 -7.02 -2.78 -3.63
N TRP A 53 -5.93 -3.21 -2.98
CA TRP A 53 -4.68 -3.59 -3.63
C TRP A 53 -4.54 -5.10 -3.85
N ILE A 54 -4.70 -5.86 -2.76
CA ILE A 54 -4.36 -7.29 -2.69
C ILE A 54 -5.43 -8.13 -3.39
N GLY A 55 -5.01 -9.15 -4.12
CA GLY A 55 -5.85 -10.16 -4.76
C GLY A 55 -5.34 -10.56 -6.15
N PRO A 56 -5.86 -11.64 -6.73
CA PRO A 56 -5.52 -12.04 -8.10
C PRO A 56 -5.95 -10.96 -9.10
N ASP A 57 -5.29 -10.91 -10.26
CA ASP A 57 -5.67 -10.04 -11.36
C ASP A 57 -7.16 -10.22 -11.70
N ALA A 58 -7.85 -9.11 -11.92
CA ALA A 58 -9.27 -9.07 -12.27
C ALA A 58 -9.53 -7.88 -13.21
N PRO A 59 -9.04 -7.93 -14.46
CA PRO A 59 -9.13 -6.81 -15.41
C PRO A 59 -10.53 -6.20 -15.49
N GLY A 60 -10.62 -4.87 -15.41
CA GLY A 60 -11.88 -4.12 -15.41
C GLY A 60 -12.58 -4.01 -14.05
N GLU A 61 -12.07 -4.63 -12.98
CA GLU A 61 -12.53 -4.35 -11.62
C GLU A 61 -12.17 -2.91 -11.20
N ASP A 62 -13.00 -2.31 -10.35
CA ASP A 62 -12.78 -0.95 -9.85
C ASP A 62 -11.46 -0.80 -9.05
N GLY A 63 -10.97 -1.84 -8.39
CA GLY A 63 -9.74 -1.81 -7.59
C GLY A 63 -8.44 -1.89 -8.40
N TRP A 64 -7.30 -1.92 -7.71
CA TRP A 64 -5.98 -2.10 -8.35
C TRP A 64 -5.86 -3.41 -9.12
N ARG A 65 -6.61 -4.44 -8.72
CA ARG A 65 -6.71 -5.73 -9.41
C ARG A 65 -7.22 -5.60 -10.84
N GLY A 66 -8.01 -4.56 -11.14
CA GLY A 66 -8.48 -4.27 -12.49
C GLY A 66 -7.48 -3.54 -13.36
N HIS A 67 -6.44 -2.94 -12.76
CA HIS A 67 -5.45 -2.10 -13.42
C HIS A 67 -4.08 -2.79 -13.35
N VAL A 68 -4.02 -4.00 -13.91
CA VAL A 68 -2.91 -4.95 -13.73
C VAL A 68 -1.56 -4.35 -14.11
N HIS A 69 -1.51 -3.61 -15.22
CA HIS A 69 -0.28 -3.03 -15.73
C HIS A 69 0.27 -1.93 -14.80
N ASP A 70 -0.58 -1.00 -14.38
CA ASP A 70 -0.22 0.05 -13.41
C ASP A 70 0.17 -0.54 -12.05
N ARG A 71 -0.58 -1.55 -11.58
CA ARG A 71 -0.29 -2.25 -10.33
C ARG A 71 1.08 -2.92 -10.36
N GLN A 72 1.39 -3.60 -11.46
CA GLN A 72 2.67 -4.27 -11.67
C GLN A 72 3.82 -3.26 -11.71
N GLU A 73 3.69 -2.18 -12.48
CA GLU A 73 4.71 -1.13 -12.59
C GLU A 73 4.98 -0.48 -11.23
N LEU A 74 3.93 -0.05 -10.54
CA LEU A 74 4.04 0.61 -9.25
C LEU A 74 4.59 -0.32 -8.17
N SER A 75 4.14 -1.58 -8.12
CA SER A 75 4.66 -2.57 -7.17
C SER A 75 6.17 -2.77 -7.36
N THR A 76 6.61 -2.85 -8.62
CA THR A 76 8.03 -3.00 -8.96
C THR A 76 8.83 -1.76 -8.55
N LEU A 77 8.31 -0.57 -8.84
CA LEU A 77 8.94 0.70 -8.47
C LEU A 77 9.10 0.81 -6.96
N ILE A 78 8.03 0.61 -6.19
CA ILE A 78 8.07 0.73 -4.73
C ILE A 78 9.05 -0.29 -4.13
N SER A 79 8.98 -1.55 -4.56
CA SER A 79 9.87 -2.60 -4.05
C SER A 79 11.34 -2.27 -4.31
N THR A 80 11.64 -1.62 -5.43
CA THR A 80 12.99 -1.18 -5.78
C THR A 80 13.42 0.02 -4.93
N LEU A 81 12.59 1.06 -4.87
CA LEU A 81 12.93 2.31 -4.18
C LEU A 81 13.08 2.14 -2.67
N PHE A 82 12.24 1.30 -2.05
CA PHE A 82 12.18 1.15 -0.60
C PHE A 82 12.85 -0.12 -0.07
N ALA A 83 13.55 -0.88 -0.92
CA ALA A 83 14.24 -2.12 -0.53
C ALA A 83 15.18 -1.93 0.68
N THR A 84 15.88 -0.79 0.74
CA THR A 84 16.85 -0.47 1.79
C THR A 84 16.20 0.21 2.99
N LYS A 85 15.41 1.27 2.79
CA LYS A 85 14.84 2.06 3.89
C LYS A 85 13.68 1.38 4.60
N GLN A 86 12.88 0.59 3.87
CA GLN A 86 11.73 -0.17 4.41
C GLN A 86 10.78 0.66 5.29
N ASN A 87 10.66 1.96 5.01
CA ASN A 87 9.94 2.93 5.82
C ASN A 87 8.60 3.39 5.18
N LEU A 88 8.11 2.68 4.17
CA LEU A 88 6.83 2.95 3.53
C LEU A 88 5.70 2.14 4.17
N LEU A 89 4.58 2.80 4.50
CA LEU A 89 3.30 2.19 4.85
C LEU A 89 2.22 2.66 3.88
N VAL A 90 1.34 1.76 3.46
CA VAL A 90 0.16 2.12 2.65
C VAL A 90 -1.10 2.09 3.50
N LEU A 91 -1.88 3.16 3.44
CA LEU A 91 -3.23 3.22 3.99
C LEU A 91 -4.23 3.08 2.87
N ALA A 92 -5.14 2.13 3.00
CA ALA A 92 -6.16 1.86 2.02
C ALA A 92 -7.59 1.86 2.59
N GLY A 93 -8.56 2.12 1.73
CA GLY A 93 -9.98 2.12 2.05
C GLY A 93 -10.77 1.17 1.15
N ASP A 94 -12.06 1.49 0.95
CA ASP A 94 -13.01 0.89 0.00
C ASP A 94 -13.37 -0.60 0.21
N ALA A 95 -12.50 -1.40 0.80
CA ALA A 95 -12.75 -2.82 1.03
C ALA A 95 -13.89 -3.07 2.04
N HIS A 96 -14.28 -2.08 2.84
CA HIS A 96 -15.25 -2.18 3.94
C HIS A 96 -14.88 -3.26 4.96
N MET A 97 -13.59 -3.39 5.23
CA MET A 97 -13.03 -4.29 6.23
C MET A 97 -11.80 -3.63 6.85
N THR A 98 -11.49 -4.03 8.07
CA THR A 98 -10.17 -3.78 8.64
C THR A 98 -9.26 -4.96 8.34
N GLY A 99 -8.10 -4.72 7.74
CA GLY A 99 -7.13 -5.76 7.44
C GLY A 99 -5.72 -5.21 7.30
N PHE A 100 -4.71 -6.00 7.64
CA PHE A 100 -3.31 -5.63 7.56
C PHE A 100 -2.53 -6.70 6.81
N ASP A 101 -1.65 -6.27 5.93
CA ASP A 101 -0.63 -7.15 5.36
C ASP A 101 0.75 -6.57 5.64
N ASP A 102 1.69 -7.43 6.03
CA ASP A 102 3.07 -7.02 6.33
C ASP A 102 3.97 -6.97 5.08
N GLY A 103 3.34 -7.02 3.91
CA GLY A 103 3.98 -6.90 2.60
C GLY A 103 4.25 -8.22 1.89
N ARG A 104 3.96 -9.38 2.51
CA ARG A 104 4.07 -10.70 1.86
C ARG A 104 3.13 -10.84 0.65
N ASN A 105 2.01 -10.13 0.65
CA ASN A 105 0.96 -10.29 -0.37
C ASN A 105 0.79 -9.04 -1.25
N THR A 106 1.73 -8.09 -1.20
CA THR A 106 1.62 -6.82 -1.94
C THR A 106 2.54 -6.71 -3.16
N TYR A 107 3.41 -7.70 -3.41
CA TYR A 107 4.26 -7.72 -4.60
C TYR A 107 3.57 -8.33 -5.84
N TYR A 108 3.39 -7.49 -6.86
CA TYR A 108 2.78 -7.80 -8.16
C TYR A 108 3.70 -7.50 -9.34
N GLY A 109 4.98 -7.22 -9.10
CA GLY A 109 5.97 -7.09 -10.17
C GLY A 109 6.17 -8.38 -10.97
N ASN A 110 6.84 -8.28 -12.12
CA ASN A 110 7.08 -9.44 -12.99
C ASN A 110 7.91 -10.51 -12.27
N ARG A 111 7.31 -11.67 -11.96
CA ARG A 111 7.97 -12.80 -11.29
C ARG A 111 8.82 -13.69 -12.23
N ASN A 112 8.82 -13.40 -13.54
CA ASN A 112 9.72 -14.07 -14.48
C ASN A 112 11.11 -13.43 -14.54
N LEU A 113 11.37 -12.38 -13.75
CA LEU A 113 12.72 -11.88 -13.54
C LEU A 113 13.44 -12.81 -12.55
N THR A 114 14.62 -13.28 -12.93
CA THR A 114 15.46 -14.31 -12.27
C THR A 114 15.88 -14.01 -10.82
N THR A 115 15.46 -12.87 -10.28
CA THR A 115 15.73 -12.42 -8.90
C THR A 115 14.50 -12.48 -7.98
N THR A 116 13.32 -12.81 -8.50
CA THR A 116 12.11 -12.87 -7.67
C THR A 116 12.01 -14.22 -6.96
N THR A 117 12.28 -14.21 -5.67
CA THR A 117 11.98 -15.37 -4.80
C THR A 117 10.50 -15.36 -4.44
N THR A 118 9.93 -16.51 -4.08
CA THR A 118 8.56 -16.64 -3.55
C THR A 118 8.30 -15.81 -2.28
N ASN A 119 9.34 -15.20 -1.71
CA ASN A 119 9.30 -14.34 -0.53
C ASN A 119 9.47 -12.84 -0.86
N THR A 120 9.40 -12.44 -2.13
CA THR A 120 9.51 -11.02 -2.51
C THR A 120 8.35 -10.23 -1.90
N ARG A 121 8.69 -9.32 -0.98
CA ARG A 121 7.73 -8.40 -0.35
C ARG A 121 7.81 -7.04 -1.05
N SER A 122 6.71 -6.28 -1.00
CA SER A 122 6.66 -4.93 -1.58
C SER A 122 6.54 -3.88 -0.50
N PHE A 123 5.39 -3.79 0.16
CA PHE A 123 5.14 -2.81 1.22
C PHE A 123 4.03 -3.29 2.16
N PRO A 124 4.08 -2.96 3.46
CA PRO A 124 2.95 -3.13 4.36
C PRO A 124 1.74 -2.28 3.93
N ILE A 125 0.53 -2.81 4.12
CA ILE A 125 -0.72 -2.10 3.82
C ILE A 125 -1.74 -2.33 4.93
N LEU A 126 -2.38 -1.25 5.38
CA LEU A 126 -3.50 -1.26 6.30
C LEU A 126 -4.78 -0.82 5.58
N HIS A 127 -5.77 -1.70 5.51
CA HIS A 127 -7.12 -1.36 5.14
C HIS A 127 -7.90 -0.84 6.35
N SER A 128 -8.42 0.37 6.21
CA SER A 128 -9.36 0.98 7.14
C SER A 128 -10.79 0.49 6.86
N GLY A 129 -11.47 0.08 7.93
CA GLY A 129 -12.87 -0.33 7.86
C GLY A 129 -13.84 0.85 7.68
N PRO A 130 -15.13 0.58 7.46
CA PRO A 130 -16.13 1.63 7.37
C PRO A 130 -16.48 2.16 8.76
N LEU A 131 -16.72 3.48 8.85
CA LEU A 131 -17.26 4.13 10.06
C LEU A 131 -18.78 4.01 10.20
N ASP A 132 -19.50 3.90 9.07
CA ASP A 132 -20.96 3.86 9.05
C ASP A 132 -21.54 3.15 7.80
N ARG A 133 -20.93 2.03 7.39
CA ARG A 133 -21.40 1.21 6.26
C ARG A 133 -21.38 -0.26 6.63
N LEU A 134 -22.15 -1.07 5.88
CA LEU A 134 -22.06 -2.53 5.94
C LEU A 134 -20.71 -3.02 5.43
N GLY A 135 -20.28 -4.16 5.95
CA GLY A 135 -18.98 -4.74 5.68
C GLY A 135 -18.97 -5.49 4.36
N SER A 136 -17.84 -5.45 3.67
CA SER A 136 -17.52 -6.33 2.56
C SER A 136 -16.09 -6.82 2.73
N VAL A 137 -15.72 -7.89 2.02
CA VAL A 137 -14.35 -8.38 2.01
C VAL A 137 -13.87 -8.31 0.57
N LYS A 138 -12.77 -7.59 0.32
CA LYS A 138 -12.17 -7.44 -1.01
C LYS A 138 -10.71 -7.83 -0.96
N GLY A 139 -10.32 -8.79 -1.79
CA GLY A 139 -8.91 -9.18 -1.92
C GLY A 139 -8.45 -10.23 -0.92
N GLY A 140 -7.15 -10.18 -0.63
CA GLY A 140 -6.44 -11.14 0.21
C GLY A 140 -5.54 -12.11 -0.59
N PRO A 141 -4.74 -12.93 0.11
CA PRO A 141 -4.72 -13.09 1.56
C PRO A 141 -4.08 -11.90 2.30
N PHE A 142 -4.52 -11.66 3.53
CA PHE A 142 -3.94 -10.67 4.46
C PHE A 142 -3.16 -11.41 5.55
N SER A 143 -2.07 -10.81 6.01
CA SER A 143 -1.26 -11.38 7.09
C SER A 143 -1.94 -11.30 8.46
N ASP A 144 -2.79 -10.29 8.65
CA ASP A 144 -3.63 -10.13 9.84
C ASP A 144 -4.93 -9.37 9.52
N GLY A 145 -5.93 -9.50 10.39
CA GLY A 145 -7.26 -8.93 10.18
C GLY A 145 -7.99 -9.55 8.99
N CYS A 146 -8.71 -8.73 8.23
CA CYS A 146 -9.79 -9.09 7.29
C CYS A 146 -11.16 -9.26 8.00
N HIS A 147 -11.46 -8.32 8.89
CA HIS A 147 -12.72 -8.29 9.64
C HIS A 147 -13.74 -7.34 9.01
N ALA A 148 -14.92 -7.87 8.70
CA ALA A 148 -16.06 -7.12 8.19
C ALA A 148 -17.37 -7.68 8.74
N THR A 149 -18.27 -6.81 9.17
CA THR A 149 -19.62 -7.20 9.59
C THR A 149 -20.60 -6.90 8.46
N ARG A 150 -21.11 -7.96 7.80
CA ARG A 150 -21.91 -7.83 6.57
C ARG A 150 -23.32 -7.23 6.79
N TYR A 151 -23.90 -7.41 7.97
CA TYR A 151 -25.30 -7.07 8.23
C TYR A 151 -25.49 -5.97 9.27
N GLU A 152 -24.40 -5.38 9.76
CA GLU A 152 -24.43 -4.30 10.75
C GLU A 152 -23.58 -3.13 10.26
N ARG A 153 -23.95 -1.92 10.69
CA ARG A 153 -23.11 -0.73 10.47
C ARG A 153 -21.80 -0.94 11.22
N ASN A 154 -20.70 -0.92 10.49
CA ASN A 154 -19.39 -1.11 11.09
C ASN A 154 -18.97 0.20 11.74
N HIS A 155 -18.41 0.13 12.94
CA HIS A 155 -17.76 1.24 13.64
C HIS A 155 -16.25 0.97 13.71
N HIS A 156 -15.69 0.49 12.60
CA HIS A 156 -14.33 -0.01 12.57
C HIS A 156 -13.37 1.14 12.29
N TYR A 157 -12.36 1.25 13.14
CA TYR A 157 -11.23 2.15 12.96
C TYR A 157 -9.95 1.38 13.25
N SER A 158 -8.84 1.92 12.78
CA SER A 158 -7.51 1.36 13.02
C SER A 158 -6.62 2.46 13.59
N THR A 159 -5.80 2.11 14.57
CA THR A 159 -4.77 2.99 15.11
C THR A 159 -3.41 2.47 14.72
N ILE A 160 -2.53 3.33 14.22
CA ILE A 160 -1.15 3.00 13.91
C ILE A 160 -0.25 3.72 14.90
N GLN A 161 0.67 2.96 15.50
CA GLN A 161 1.76 3.52 16.27
C GLN A 161 3.06 3.32 15.51
N PHE A 162 3.73 4.42 15.21
CA PHE A 162 5.08 4.39 14.63
C PHE A 162 6.09 4.37 15.78
N GLN A 163 6.97 3.37 15.79
CA GLN A 163 8.07 3.27 16.75
C GLN A 163 9.38 3.47 15.98
N LEU A 164 10.05 4.58 16.26
CA LEU A 164 11.42 4.76 15.81
C LEU A 164 12.30 3.82 16.61
N GLN A 165 13.18 3.08 15.94
CA GLN A 165 14.27 2.42 16.65
C GLN A 165 15.10 3.51 17.31
N GLN A 166 14.92 3.70 18.62
CA GLN A 166 15.95 4.35 19.41
C GLN A 166 17.22 3.55 19.17
N GLN A 167 18.27 4.22 18.67
CA GLN A 167 19.59 3.61 18.55
C GLN A 167 19.87 2.87 19.86
N GLN A 168 20.27 1.60 19.77
CA GLN A 168 20.76 0.82 20.91
C GLN A 168 22.09 1.40 21.41
N LEU A 169 22.06 2.63 21.88
CA LEU A 169 23.19 3.41 22.35
C LEU A 169 23.18 3.39 23.89
N GLN A 170 23.13 2.20 24.49
CA GLN A 170 23.31 2.04 25.94
C GLN A 170 23.51 0.59 26.45
N GLN A 171 24.24 -0.28 25.74
CA GLN A 171 24.73 -1.55 26.34
C GLN A 171 26.18 -1.90 25.97
N GLN A 172 27.07 -0.90 25.87
CA GLN A 172 28.53 -1.09 25.82
C GLN A 172 29.30 -0.05 26.65
N LEU A 173 28.79 0.27 27.84
CA LEU A 173 29.58 0.86 28.93
C LEU A 173 29.51 -0.10 30.12
#